data_AF-X1UXV5-F1
#
_entry.id   AF-X1UXV5-F1
#
_cell.length_a   1.000
_cell.length_b   1.000
_cell.length_c   1.000
_cell.angle_alpha   90.00
_cell.angle_beta   90.00
_cell.angle_gamma   90.00
#
_symmetry.space_group_name_H-M   'P 1'
#
loop_
_entity.id
_entity.type
_entity.pdbx_description
1 polymer ?
#
loop_
_entity_poly.entity_id
_entity_poly.type
_entity_poly.pdbx_seq_one_letter_code
_entity_poly.pdbx_strand_id
1 'polypeptide(L)'
;MDNILIIFHSQNGTVEEMAHAVKRGVEKTKGYSVIFKRAQDATWQDLKEADGIAIGTPDYFDYMAGTVKDFFDRTFYLSQSKIKGSLVADIPCVFFASGGTGGIPAIESL
;
A
#
# COMPACT_ATOMS: atom_id res chain seq x y z
N MET A 1 -10.67 8.87 14.48
CA MET A 1 -11.01 7.64 13.75
C MET A 1 -9.88 7.51 12.78
N ASP A 2 -9.07 6.47 12.96
CA ASP A 2 -7.74 6.41 12.37
C ASP A 2 -7.87 5.82 10.97
N ASN A 3 -7.19 6.41 10.01
CA ASN A 3 -7.34 6.05 8.61
C ASN A 3 -6.32 4.98 8.21
N ILE A 4 -6.81 3.85 7.74
CA ILE A 4 -5.98 2.81 7.14
C ILE A 4 -6.04 2.96 5.62
N LEU A 5 -4.91 3.32 5.02
CA LEU A 5 -4.76 3.35 3.57
C LEU A 5 -4.45 1.94 3.07
N ILE A 6 -5.28 1.43 2.17
CA ILE A 6 -5.04 0.17 1.47
C ILE A 6 -4.83 0.51 0.00
N ILE A 7 -3.62 0.28 -0.49
CA ILE A 7 -3.28 0.38 -1.90
C ILE A 7 -2.94 -0.98 -2.48
N PHE A 8 -3.26 -1.20 -3.75
CA PHE A 8 -2.89 -2.44 -4.43
C PHE A 8 -2.75 -2.28 -5.93
N HIS A 9 -1.97 -3.16 -6.54
CA HIS A 9 -2.04 -3.44 -7.98
C HIS A 9 -2.69 -4.80 -8.22
N SER A 10 -3.54 -4.92 -9.23
CA SER A 10 -4.08 -6.21 -9.66
C SER A 10 -4.45 -6.20 -11.14
N GLN A 11 -3.94 -7.18 -11.90
CA GLN A 11 -4.30 -7.41 -13.30
C GLN A 11 -5.45 -8.41 -13.44
N ASN A 12 -5.42 -9.51 -12.67
CA ASN A 12 -6.38 -10.62 -12.80
C ASN A 12 -7.31 -10.78 -11.58
N GLY A 13 -7.32 -9.82 -10.65
CA GLY A 13 -8.20 -9.81 -9.49
C GLY A 13 -7.64 -10.45 -8.22
N THR A 14 -6.63 -11.34 -8.28
CA THR A 14 -6.11 -12.05 -7.09
C THR A 14 -5.70 -11.11 -5.95
N VAL A 15 -4.84 -10.14 -6.23
CA VAL A 15 -4.40 -9.15 -5.21
C VAL A 15 -5.55 -8.25 -4.76
N GLU A 16 -6.53 -7.97 -5.62
CA GLU A 16 -7.70 -7.16 -5.28
C GLU A 16 -8.61 -7.91 -4.29
N GLU A 17 -8.81 -9.22 -4.47
CA GLU A 17 -9.50 -10.07 -3.51
C GLU A 17 -8.79 -10.11 -2.15
N MET A 18 -7.45 -10.17 -2.15
CA MET A 18 -6.64 -10.06 -0.94
C MET A 18 -6.81 -8.68 -0.28
N ALA A 19 -6.76 -7.60 -1.06
CA ALA A 19 -6.97 -6.24 -0.56
C ALA A 19 -8.37 -6.09 0.06
N HIS A 20 -9.41 -6.67 -0.56
CA HIS A 20 -10.74 -6.73 0.01
C HIS A 20 -10.78 -7.54 1.32
N ALA A 21 -9.98 -8.60 1.46
CA ALA A 21 -9.86 -9.33 2.72
C ALA A 21 -9.25 -8.46 3.83
N VAL A 22 -8.19 -7.70 3.52
CA VAL A 22 -7.60 -6.72 4.46
C VAL A 22 -8.63 -5.67 4.85
N LYS A 23 -9.33 -5.08 3.86
CA LYS A 23 -10.40 -4.10 4.09
C LYS A 23 -11.48 -4.64 5.05
N ARG A 24 -11.98 -5.85 4.81
CA ARG A 24 -12.96 -6.50 5.70
C ARG A 24 -12.43 -6.70 7.11
N GLY A 25 -11.12 -6.93 7.28
CA GLY A 25 -10.47 -7.04 8.59
C GLY A 25 -10.48 -5.71 9.34
N VAL A 26 -10.10 -4.62 8.65
CA VAL A 26 -10.11 -3.27 9.24
C VAL A 26 -11.54 -2.85 9.62
N GLU A 27 -12.52 -3.04 8.72
CA GLU A 27 -13.93 -2.65 8.94
C GLU A 27 -14.60 -3.38 10.11
N LYS A 28 -14.10 -4.56 10.51
CA LYS A 28 -14.58 -5.28 11.70
C LYS A 28 -14.04 -4.70 13.01
N THR A 29 -13.03 -3.84 12.95
CA THR A 29 -12.36 -3.26 14.11
C THR A 29 -12.90 -1.84 14.34
N LYS A 30 -13.31 -1.54 15.58
CA LYS A 30 -13.82 -0.21 15.93
C LYS A 30 -12.68 0.81 15.94
N GLY A 31 -12.99 2.05 15.55
CA GLY A 31 -12.05 3.17 15.63
C GLY A 31 -11.25 3.44 14.36
N TYR A 32 -11.43 2.63 13.30
CA TYR A 32 -10.72 2.77 12.03
C TYR A 32 -11.65 3.07 10.84
N SER A 33 -11.14 3.86 9.90
CA SER A 33 -11.70 4.08 8.55
C SER A 33 -10.78 3.48 7.50
N VAL A 34 -11.32 3.14 6.33
CA VAL A 34 -10.53 2.59 5.21
C VAL A 34 -10.52 3.56 4.03
N ILE A 35 -9.33 3.92 3.57
CA ILE A 35 -9.11 4.54 2.26
C ILE A 35 -8.66 3.42 1.31
N PHE A 36 -9.50 3.01 0.37
CA PHE A 36 -9.26 1.83 -0.49
C PHE A 36 -9.05 2.25 -1.94
N LYS A 37 -7.83 2.10 -2.46
CA LYS A 37 -7.48 2.58 -3.81
C LYS A 37 -6.59 1.60 -4.56
N ARG A 38 -6.65 1.63 -5.90
CA ARG A 38 -5.56 1.07 -6.70
C ARG A 38 -4.34 1.98 -6.57
N ALA A 39 -3.14 1.41 -6.63
CA ALA A 39 -1.89 2.16 -6.42
C ALA A 39 -1.76 3.36 -7.38
N GLN A 40 -2.18 3.21 -8.63
CA GLN A 40 -2.17 4.28 -9.63
C GLN A 40 -3.09 5.47 -9.28
N ASP A 41 -4.15 5.24 -8.50
CA ASP A 41 -5.14 6.26 -8.13
C ASP A 41 -4.86 6.87 -6.76
N ALA A 42 -3.94 6.29 -5.99
CA ALA A 42 -3.51 6.78 -4.69
C ALA A 42 -2.56 7.97 -4.83
N THR A 43 -2.69 8.92 -3.92
CA THR A 43 -2.00 10.21 -3.94
C THR A 43 -1.21 10.44 -2.66
N TRP A 44 -0.39 11.49 -2.66
CA TRP A 44 0.31 11.93 -1.46
C TRP A 44 -0.65 12.32 -0.33
N GLN A 45 -1.80 12.92 -0.66
CA GLN A 45 -2.81 13.30 0.33
C GLN A 45 -3.37 12.07 1.05
N ASP A 46 -3.64 10.99 0.32
CA ASP A 46 -4.10 9.74 0.92
C ASP A 46 -3.07 9.17 1.90
N LEU A 47 -1.79 9.22 1.53
CA LEU A 47 -0.68 8.76 2.39
C LEU A 47 -0.51 9.66 3.62
N LYS A 48 -0.65 10.98 3.45
CA LYS A 48 -0.51 11.96 4.52
C LYS A 48 -1.62 11.85 5.57
N GLU A 49 -2.83 11.47 5.14
CA GLU A 49 -3.99 11.30 6.02
C GLU A 49 -4.05 9.93 6.68
N ALA A 50 -3.16 9.01 6.31
CA ALA A 50 -3.12 7.65 6.82
C ALA A 50 -2.37 7.54 8.15
N ASP A 51 -2.97 6.83 9.10
CA ASP A 51 -2.38 6.43 10.37
C ASP A 51 -1.79 5.01 10.31
N GLY A 52 -2.04 4.29 9.21
CA GLY A 52 -1.46 2.99 8.88
C GLY A 52 -1.66 2.67 7.40
N ILE A 53 -0.82 1.82 6.84
CA ILE A 53 -0.85 1.48 5.41
C ILE A 53 -0.74 -0.02 5.15
N ALA A 54 -1.52 -0.52 4.20
CA ALA A 54 -1.39 -1.86 3.65
C ALA A 54 -1.14 -1.78 2.14
N ILE A 55 -0.13 -2.49 1.64
CA ILE A 55 0.32 -2.45 0.25
C ILE A 55 0.27 -3.85 -0.36
N GLY A 56 -0.52 -3.98 -1.42
CA GLY A 56 -0.71 -5.21 -2.18
C GLY A 56 -0.02 -5.19 -3.54
N THR A 57 0.79 -6.20 -3.84
CA THR A 57 1.42 -6.35 -5.16
C THR A 57 1.36 -7.78 -5.67
N PRO A 58 1.19 -8.04 -6.98
CA PRO A 58 1.60 -9.32 -7.52
C PRO A 58 3.13 -9.43 -7.53
N ASP A 59 3.61 -10.65 -7.69
CA ASP A 59 4.96 -10.95 -8.14
C ASP A 59 5.03 -10.79 -9.66
N TYR A 60 5.80 -9.79 -10.11
CA TYR A 60 6.19 -9.62 -11.50
C TYR A 60 7.70 -9.77 -11.62
N PHE A 61 8.14 -11.01 -11.90
CA PHE A 61 9.56 -11.37 -12.02
C PHE A 61 10.37 -11.08 -10.75
N ASP A 62 9.89 -11.60 -9.62
CA ASP A 62 10.49 -11.43 -8.29
C ASP A 62 10.51 -9.95 -7.84
N TYR A 63 9.57 -9.14 -8.36
CA TYR A 63 9.52 -7.70 -8.13
C TYR A 63 8.09 -7.19 -7.97
N MET A 64 7.93 -6.03 -7.32
CA MET A 64 6.65 -5.35 -7.21
C MET A 64 6.09 -4.93 -8.57
N ALA A 65 4.78 -4.70 -8.63
CA ALA A 65 4.16 -4.10 -9.80
C ALA A 65 4.62 -2.64 -9.99
N GLY A 66 4.82 -2.26 -11.26
CA GLY A 66 5.29 -0.91 -11.61
C GLY A 66 4.39 0.22 -11.10
N THR A 67 3.08 0.02 -10.94
CA THR A 67 2.20 1.06 -10.37
C THR A 67 2.38 1.25 -8.87
N VAL A 68 2.85 0.22 -8.16
CA VAL A 68 3.22 0.35 -6.73
C VAL A 68 4.51 1.16 -6.63
N LYS A 69 5.49 0.87 -7.49
CA LYS A 69 6.71 1.67 -7.61
C LYS A 69 6.42 3.13 -7.98
N ASP A 70 5.54 3.36 -8.95
CA ASP A 70 5.08 4.71 -9.34
C ASP A 70 4.44 5.46 -8.16
N PHE A 71 3.59 4.80 -7.36
CA PHE A 71 3.03 5.41 -6.16
C PHE A 71 4.13 5.88 -5.19
N PHE A 72 5.14 5.05 -4.93
CA PHE A 72 6.29 5.47 -4.11
C PHE A 72 7.01 6.66 -4.73
N ASP A 73 7.29 6.66 -6.04
CA ASP A 73 7.99 7.77 -6.70
C ASP A 73 7.21 9.08 -6.64
N ARG A 74 5.91 9.04 -6.91
CA ARG A 74 5.04 10.23 -6.88
C ARG A 74 4.88 10.81 -5.48
N THR A 75 4.90 9.97 -4.44
CA THR A 75 4.70 10.41 -3.06
C THR A 75 6.01 10.80 -2.35
N PHE A 76 7.14 10.21 -2.75
CA PHE A 76 8.43 10.37 -2.09
C PHE A 76 8.99 11.80 -2.12
N TYR A 77 8.97 12.49 -3.27
CA TYR A 77 9.51 13.86 -3.32
C TYR A 77 8.59 14.89 -2.65
N LEU A 78 7.28 14.62 -2.64
CA LEU A 78 6.30 15.46 -1.94
C LEU A 78 6.44 15.33 -0.42
N SER A 79 6.90 14.17 0.09
CA SER A 79 7.21 13.99 1.51
C SER A 79 8.53 14.66 1.90
N GLN A 80 9.58 14.54 1.07
CA GLN A 80 10.89 15.13 1.35
C GLN A 80 10.93 16.66 1.36
N SER A 81 10.13 17.31 0.50
CA SER A 81 10.14 18.76 0.34
C SER A 81 9.54 19.53 1.53
N LYS A 82 8.99 18.85 2.54
CA LYS A 82 8.33 19.51 3.68
C LYS A 82 8.91 19.23 5.07
N ILE A 83 9.84 18.27 5.27
CA ILE A 83 10.45 18.01 6.59
C ILE A 83 11.91 17.54 6.48
N LYS A 84 12.80 18.15 7.28
CA LYS A 84 14.10 17.57 7.66
C LYS A 84 13.81 16.33 8.54
N GLY A 85 13.73 15.14 7.94
CA GLY A 85 13.29 13.88 8.60
C GLY A 85 11.97 13.31 8.05
N SER A 86 11.92 13.01 6.75
CA SER A 86 10.69 12.77 5.96
C SER A 86 9.79 11.59 6.41
N LEU A 87 8.76 11.90 7.20
CA LEU A 87 7.31 11.69 6.98
C LEU A 87 6.62 10.35 6.63
N VAL A 88 7.26 9.17 6.69
CA VAL A 88 6.47 7.89 6.78
C VAL A 88 7.02 6.93 7.83
N ALA A 89 7.98 7.35 8.66
CA ALA A 89 8.74 6.44 9.52
C ALA A 89 7.97 5.83 10.70
N ASP A 90 6.84 6.43 11.12
CA ASP A 90 6.16 6.04 12.36
C ASP A 90 4.70 5.58 12.16
N ILE A 91 4.30 5.14 10.96
CA ILE A 91 3.00 4.49 10.77
C ILE A 91 3.17 2.97 10.57
N PRO A 92 2.30 2.13 11.15
CA PRO A 92 2.31 0.69 10.89
C PRO A 92 2.11 0.39 9.41
N CYS A 93 2.96 -0.50 8.87
CA CYS A 93 2.90 -0.94 7.48
C CYS A 93 2.70 -2.46 7.38
N VAL A 94 1.83 -2.89 6.47
CA VAL A 94 1.61 -4.30 6.13
C VAL A 94 1.80 -4.51 4.63
N PHE A 95 2.56 -5.53 4.26
CA PHE A 95 2.73 -5.94 2.87
C PHE A 95 2.04 -7.27 2.63
N PHE A 96 1.42 -7.42 1.46
CA PHE A 96 0.88 -8.69 1.01
C PHE A 96 1.12 -8.85 -0.49
N ALA A 97 1.43 -10.07 -0.91
CA ALA A 97 1.68 -10.36 -2.31
C ALA A 97 1.04 -11.65 -2.77
N SER A 98 0.67 -11.69 -4.05
CA SER A 98 0.33 -12.93 -4.74
C SER A 98 1.46 -13.31 -5.69
N GLY A 99 2.04 -14.47 -5.49
CA GLY A 99 3.08 -15.05 -6.33
C GLY A 99 3.23 -16.50 -5.92
N GLY A 100 3.69 -17.35 -6.84
CA GLY A 100 4.01 -18.74 -6.49
C GLY A 100 5.21 -18.76 -5.54
N THR A 101 6.40 -18.94 -6.09
CA THR A 101 7.65 -18.89 -5.32
C THR A 101 8.19 -17.47 -5.14
N GLY A 102 7.82 -16.50 -6.00
CA GLY A 102 8.35 -15.13 -5.98
C GLY A 102 7.60 -14.12 -5.11
N GLY A 103 6.62 -14.58 -4.30
CA GLY A 103 5.87 -13.69 -3.39
C GLY A 103 6.74 -13.02 -2.32
N ILE A 104 7.75 -13.72 -1.79
CA ILE A 104 8.70 -13.14 -0.81
C ILE A 104 9.60 -12.10 -1.48
N PRO A 105 10.30 -12.39 -2.60
CA PRO A 105 11.08 -11.39 -3.32
C PRO A 105 10.27 -10.13 -3.69
N ALA A 106 9.01 -10.30 -4.12
CA ALA A 106 8.15 -9.17 -4.43
C ALA A 106 7.90 -8.27 -3.20
N ILE A 107 7.73 -8.84 -2.01
CA ILE A 107 7.62 -8.09 -0.76
C ILE A 107 8.95 -7.43 -0.38
N GLU A 108 10.08 -8.13 -0.53
CA GLU A 108 11.42 -7.58 -0.23
C GLU A 108 11.80 -6.41 -1.14
N SER A 109 11.15 -6.28 -2.30
CA SER A 109 11.36 -5.16 -3.21
C SER A 109 10.68 -3.86 -2.80
N LEU A 110 9.66 -3.90 -1.93
CA LEU A 110 8.85 -2.76 -1.46
C LEU A 110 9.60 -1.88 -0.45
#